data_AF-Q2GBL2-F1
#
_entry.id   AF-Q2GBL2-F1
#
_cell.length_a   1.000
_cell.length_b   1.000
_cell.length_c   1.000
_cell.angle_alpha   90.00
_cell.angle_beta   90.00
_cell.angle_gamma   90.00
#
_symmetry.space_group_name_H-M   'P 1'
#
loop_
_entity.id
_entity.type
_entity.pdbx_description
1 polymer ?
#
loop_
_entity_poly.entity_id
_entity_poly.type
_entity_poly.pdbx_seq_one_letter_code
_entity_poly.pdbx_strand_id
1 'polypeptide(L)'
;MDTKLFARIAAGAFVAVALTMTVLTLREEREVPLPEMVTVWEPDGDPLPTQLKACAAMGELALSSPDCRAAWAEKRRRFLGIEDGEQSTATQAEPPHLHQPPAQDQ
;
A
#
# COMPACT_ATOMS: atom_id res chain seq x y z
N MET A 1 -17.79 -54.05 8.52
CA MET A 1 -17.82 -52.57 8.48
C MET A 1 -16.64 -52.08 9.29
N ASP A 2 -15.73 -51.34 8.67
CA ASP A 2 -14.53 -50.81 9.33
C ASP A 2 -14.88 -49.58 10.17
N THR A 3 -15.62 -49.80 11.25
CA THR A 3 -16.04 -48.75 12.20
C THR A 3 -14.86 -47.90 12.68
N LYS A 4 -13.66 -48.49 12.74
CA LYS A 4 -12.42 -47.80 13.09
C LYS A 4 -11.95 -46.81 12.01
N LEU A 5 -12.17 -47.11 10.73
CA LEU A 5 -11.86 -46.19 9.64
C LEU A 5 -12.84 -45.01 9.63
N PHE A 6 -14.14 -45.29 9.78
CA PHE A 6 -15.17 -44.26 9.88
C PHE A 6 -14.91 -43.30 11.05
N ALA A 7 -14.49 -43.82 12.22
CA ALA A 7 -14.15 -42.99 13.36
C ALA A 7 -12.98 -42.03 13.09
N ARG A 8 -11.94 -42.47 12.37
CA ARG A 8 -10.79 -41.62 12.01
C ARG A 8 -11.16 -40.53 11.03
N ILE A 9 -11.98 -40.85 10.03
CA ILE A 9 -12.45 -39.89 9.04
C ILE A 9 -13.31 -38.82 9.71
N ALA A 10 -14.25 -39.23 10.57
CA ALA A 10 -15.09 -38.30 11.32
C ALA A 10 -14.28 -37.39 12.24
N ALA A 11 -13.29 -37.94 12.96
CA ALA A 11 -12.40 -37.16 13.82
C ALA A 11 -11.59 -36.14 13.01
N GLY A 12 -11.02 -36.55 11.87
CA GLY A 12 -10.26 -35.65 10.99
C GLY A 12 -11.12 -34.52 10.42
N ALA A 13 -12.33 -34.86 9.95
CA ALA A 13 -13.28 -33.87 9.44
C ALA A 13 -13.69 -32.86 10.52
N PHE A 14 -13.95 -33.34 11.74
CA PHE A 14 -14.31 -32.46 12.85
C PHE A 14 -13.17 -31.50 13.22
N VAL A 15 -11.93 -31.99 13.27
CA VAL A 15 -10.74 -31.14 13.52
C VAL A 15 -10.57 -30.09 12.42
N ALA A 16 -10.73 -30.48 11.15
CA ALA A 16 -10.64 -29.54 10.03
C ALA A 16 -11.72 -28.44 10.11
N VAL A 17 -12.96 -28.80 10.45
CA VAL A 17 -14.06 -27.84 10.64
C VAL A 17 -13.78 -26.92 11.81
N ALA A 18 -13.32 -27.46 12.95
CA ALA A 18 -12.96 -26.66 14.12
C ALA A 18 -11.86 -25.64 13.80
N LEU A 19 -10.79 -26.05 13.12
CA LEU A 19 -9.72 -25.15 12.68
C LEU A 19 -10.23 -24.08 11.72
N THR A 20 -11.07 -24.45 10.75
CA THR A 20 -11.66 -23.49 9.81
C THR A 20 -12.50 -22.45 10.57
N MET A 21 -13.30 -22.89 11.53
CA MET A 21 -14.11 -22.00 12.36
C MET A 21 -13.22 -21.09 13.23
N THR A 22 -12.15 -21.60 13.84
CA THR A 22 -11.18 -20.76 14.58
C THR A 22 -10.52 -19.72 13.69
N VAL A 23 -10.13 -20.08 12.47
CA VAL A 23 -9.57 -19.13 11.50
C VAL A 23 -10.58 -18.06 11.13
N LEU A 24 -11.85 -18.43 10.94
CA LEU A 24 -12.92 -17.46 10.68
C LEU A 24 -13.17 -16.57 11.89
N THR A 25 -13.23 -17.10 13.11
CA THR A 25 -13.35 -16.29 14.33
C THR A 25 -12.17 -15.34 14.47
N LEU A 26 -10.94 -15.73 14.16
CA LEU A 26 -9.80 -14.79 14.17
C LEU A 26 -9.87 -13.74 13.04
N ARG A 27 -10.47 -14.09 11.89
CA ARG A 27 -10.75 -13.17 10.77
C ARG A 27 -11.93 -12.25 11.06
N GLU A 28 -12.87 -12.68 11.90
CA GLU A 28 -14.12 -12.01 12.24
C GLU A 28 -14.03 -11.28 13.60
N GLU A 29 -13.11 -11.61 14.50
CA GLU A 29 -12.62 -10.69 15.53
C GLU A 29 -11.76 -9.58 14.90
N ARG A 30 -11.26 -9.83 13.70
CA ARG A 30 -10.86 -8.80 12.73
C ARG A 30 -12.04 -8.43 11.83
N GLU A 31 -13.27 -8.44 12.36
CA GLU A 31 -14.39 -7.70 11.77
C GLU A 31 -13.83 -6.33 11.53
N VAL A 32 -13.67 -6.06 10.23
CA VAL A 32 -13.17 -4.83 9.67
C VAL A 32 -13.79 -3.74 10.53
N PRO A 33 -13.04 -3.03 11.40
CA PRO A 33 -13.60 -1.82 11.98
C PRO A 33 -14.05 -1.05 10.76
N LEU A 34 -15.39 -0.87 10.62
CA LEU A 34 -16.05 -0.12 9.54
C LEU A 34 -15.04 0.88 9.06
N PRO A 35 -14.45 0.73 7.84
CA PRO A 35 -13.14 1.26 7.53
C PRO A 35 -13.12 2.65 8.12
N GLU A 36 -12.43 2.80 9.25
CA GLU A 36 -12.33 4.11 9.87
C GLU A 36 -11.71 4.87 8.72
N MET A 37 -12.50 5.74 8.11
CA MET A 37 -12.03 6.48 6.97
C MET A 37 -10.99 7.38 7.60
N VAL A 38 -9.77 6.86 7.65
CA VAL A 38 -8.57 7.64 7.75
C VAL A 38 -8.64 8.42 6.46
N THR A 39 -9.36 9.54 6.54
CA THR A 39 -9.26 10.62 5.61
C THR A 39 -7.82 11.08 5.80
N VAL A 40 -6.91 10.37 5.13
CA VAL A 40 -5.62 10.93 4.77
C VAL A 40 -6.00 12.25 4.14
N TRP A 41 -5.58 13.33 4.79
CA TRP A 41 -5.86 14.69 4.39
C TRP A 41 -5.57 14.82 2.89
N GLU A 42 -6.63 14.80 2.10
CA GLU A 42 -6.54 14.76 0.65
C GLU A 42 -6.33 16.21 0.21
N PRO A 43 -5.29 16.52 -0.57
CA PRO A 43 -5.16 17.83 -1.19
C PRO A 43 -6.39 18.06 -2.07
N ASP A 44 -7.19 19.08 -1.71
CA ASP A 44 -8.39 19.51 -2.43
C ASP A 44 -7.99 19.89 -3.87
N GLY A 45 -8.02 18.93 -4.81
CA GLY A 45 -7.68 19.16 -6.21
C GLY A 45 -6.94 18.03 -6.95
N ASP A 46 -6.47 16.98 -6.28
CA ASP A 46 -5.72 15.93 -6.97
C ASP A 46 -6.60 15.03 -7.85
N PRO A 47 -6.29 14.81 -9.14
CA PRO A 47 -7.03 13.87 -10.00
C PRO A 47 -6.70 12.39 -9.70
N LEU A 48 -5.67 12.14 -8.89
CA LEU A 48 -5.13 10.81 -8.58
C LEU A 48 -6.17 9.86 -7.93
N PRO A 49 -6.99 10.28 -6.95
CA PRO A 49 -8.00 9.42 -6.34
C PRO A 49 -9.08 8.96 -7.32
N THR A 50 -9.48 9.84 -8.26
CA THR A 50 -10.47 9.51 -9.29
C THR A 50 -9.91 8.47 -10.26
N GLN A 51 -8.65 8.62 -10.67
CA GLN A 51 -7.96 7.64 -11.52
C GLN A 51 -7.80 6.30 -10.82
N LEU A 52 -7.43 6.30 -9.53
CA LEU A 52 -7.33 5.07 -8.73
C LEU A 52 -8.67 4.36 -8.56
N LYS A 53 -9.78 5.09 -8.39
CA LYS A 53 -11.14 4.52 -8.34
C LYS A 53 -11.51 3.85 -9.67
N ALA A 54 -11.23 4.51 -10.79
CA ALA A 54 -11.45 3.93 -12.12
C ALA A 54 -10.60 2.67 -12.34
N CYS A 55 -9.33 2.69 -11.94
CA CYS A 55 -8.45 1.53 -12.00
C CYS A 55 -8.90 0.39 -11.08
N ALA A 56 -9.38 0.68 -9.87
CA ALA A 56 -9.92 -0.33 -8.97
C ALA A 56 -11.19 -0.99 -9.54
N ALA A 57 -12.07 -0.22 -10.17
CA ALA A 57 -13.28 -0.74 -10.80
C ALA A 57 -12.98 -1.69 -11.97
N MET A 58 -11.83 -1.55 -12.63
CA MET A 58 -11.38 -2.46 -13.71
C MET A 58 -10.81 -3.80 -13.19
N GLY A 59 -10.43 -3.89 -11.92
CA GLY A 59 -9.92 -5.14 -11.32
C GLY A 59 -8.65 -5.67 -12.01
N GLU A 60 -8.64 -6.95 -12.38
CA GLU A 60 -7.51 -7.62 -13.03
C GLU A 60 -7.05 -6.92 -14.32
N LEU A 61 -7.98 -6.30 -15.07
CA LEU A 61 -7.65 -5.58 -16.29
C LEU A 61 -6.72 -4.39 -16.02
N ALA A 62 -6.83 -3.76 -14.85
CA ALA A 62 -5.96 -2.65 -14.45
C ALA A 62 -4.51 -3.06 -14.24
N LEU A 63 -4.22 -4.34 -13.96
CA LEU A 63 -2.85 -4.84 -13.80
C LEU A 63 -2.08 -4.82 -15.13
N SER A 64 -2.80 -4.95 -16.26
CA SER A 64 -2.21 -4.88 -17.60
C SER A 64 -2.06 -3.46 -18.14
N SER A 65 -2.78 -2.50 -17.56
CA SER A 65 -2.72 -1.10 -17.98
C SER A 65 -1.48 -0.40 -17.41
N PRO A 66 -0.63 0.22 -18.27
CA PRO A 66 0.52 0.97 -17.80
C PRO A 66 0.11 2.18 -16.95
N ASP A 67 -0.99 2.85 -17.31
CA ASP A 67 -1.47 4.05 -16.62
C ASP A 67 -1.95 3.72 -15.21
N CYS A 68 -2.69 2.63 -15.04
CA CYS A 68 -3.13 2.19 -13.72
C CYS A 68 -1.97 1.74 -12.82
N ARG A 69 -0.97 1.06 -13.38
CA ARG A 69 0.24 0.70 -12.61
C ARG A 69 1.00 1.94 -12.16
N ALA A 70 1.10 2.97 -13.00
CA ALA A 70 1.73 4.24 -12.65
C ALA A 70 0.97 4.97 -11.52
N ALA A 71 -0.36 5.02 -11.60
CA ALA A 71 -1.23 5.61 -10.57
C ALA A 71 -1.01 4.99 -9.19
N TRP A 72 -0.94 3.66 -9.12
CA TRP A 72 -0.70 2.93 -7.88
C TRP A 72 0.72 3.12 -7.34
N ALA A 73 1.71 3.21 -8.23
CA ALA A 73 3.08 3.52 -7.83
C ALA A 73 3.18 4.92 -7.21
N GLU A 74 2.50 5.91 -7.80
CA GLU A 74 2.44 7.27 -7.26
C GLU A 74 1.81 7.30 -5.87
N LYS A 75 0.62 6.70 -5.71
CA LYS A 75 -0.05 6.62 -4.40
C LYS A 75 0.86 6.07 -3.31
N ARG A 76 1.65 5.04 -3.65
CA ARG A 76 2.60 4.43 -2.72
C ARG A 76 3.75 5.37 -2.39
N ARG A 77 4.33 6.08 -3.36
CA ARG A 77 5.37 7.09 -3.13
C ARG A 77 4.89 8.19 -2.19
N ARG A 78 3.68 8.72 -2.42
CA ARG A 78 3.03 9.72 -1.56
C ARG A 78 2.85 9.20 -0.14
N PHE A 79 2.31 8.00 0.00
CA PHE A 79 2.08 7.37 1.31
C PHE A 79 3.38 7.12 2.08
N LEU A 80 4.48 6.84 1.36
CA LEU A 80 5.80 6.65 1.95
C LEU A 80 6.56 7.97 2.17
N GLY A 81 5.98 9.13 1.83
CA GLY A 81 6.64 10.44 1.96
C GLY A 81 7.86 10.62 1.07
N ILE A 82 7.99 9.85 -0.02
CA ILE A 82 9.16 9.87 -0.90
C ILE A 82 9.18 11.14 -1.79
N GLU A 83 8.03 11.76 -2.03
CA GLU A 83 7.94 13.00 -2.83
C GLU A 83 8.61 14.20 -2.13
N ASP A 84 8.69 14.21 -0.80
CA ASP A 84 9.30 15.32 -0.05
C ASP A 84 10.84 15.24 0.03
N GLY A 85 11.41 14.04 -0.16
CA GLY A 85 12.84 13.78 0.11
C GLY A 85 13.78 13.91 -1.10
N GLU A 86 13.29 13.70 -2.32
CA GLU A 86 14.18 13.58 -3.50
C GLU A 86 14.34 14.91 -4.28
N GLN A 87 13.43 15.89 -4.13
CA GLN A 87 13.62 17.23 -4.71
C GLN A 87 14.44 18.18 -3.82
N SER A 88 14.58 17.88 -2.51
CA SER A 88 15.32 18.74 -1.59
C SER A 88 16.85 18.51 -1.63
N THR A 89 17.32 17.40 -2.21
CA THR A 89 18.77 17.07 -2.18
C THR A 89 19.46 17.04 -3.55
N ALA A 90 18.73 17.18 -4.66
CA ALA A 90 19.34 17.28 -6.00
C ALA A 90 19.60 18.73 -6.49
N THR A 91 19.11 19.76 -5.78
CA THR A 91 19.41 21.19 -6.03
C THR A 91 20.20 21.82 -4.87
N GLN A 92 21.04 21.04 -4.18
CA GLN A 92 22.09 21.60 -3.35
C GLN A 92 23.35 20.74 -3.42
N ALA A 93 23.74 20.40 -4.64
CA ALA A 93 25.14 20.14 -4.97
C ALA A 93 25.66 21.31 -5.82
N GLU A 94 25.49 22.54 -5.31
CA GLU A 94 26.35 23.64 -5.75
C GLU A 94 27.67 23.50 -4.98
N PRO A 95 28.81 23.27 -5.68
CA PRO A 95 30.10 23.19 -5.02
C PRO A 95 30.37 24.50 -4.27
N PRO A 96 31.09 24.48 -3.13
CA PRO A 96 31.34 25.69 -2.37
C PRO A 96 32.14 26.66 -3.23
N HIS A 97 31.45 27.67 -3.78
CA HIS A 97 32.09 28.86 -4.33
C HIS A 97 32.74 29.57 -3.16
N LEU A 98 34.02 29.26 -2.94
CA LEU A 98 34.92 30.06 -2.11
C LEU A 98 34.82 31.50 -2.59
N HIS A 99 34.26 32.34 -1.73
CA HIS A 99 34.11 33.77 -1.91
C HIS A 99 35.50 34.39 -2.06
N GLN A 100 35.96 34.60 -3.30
CA GLN A 100 37.15 35.38 -3.58
C GLN A 100 36.78 36.87 -3.45
N PRO A 101 37.35 37.62 -2.48
CA PRO A 101 37.08 39.05 -2.37
C PRO A 101 37.69 39.80 -3.57
N PRO A 102 37.07 40.88 -4.06
CA PRO A 102 37.68 41.69 -5.10
C PRO A 102 38.95 42.34 -4.54
N ALA A 103 40.09 42.04 -5.17
CA ALA A 103 41.29 42.85 -5.02
C ALA A 103 40.97 44.25 -5.59
N GLN A 104 40.70 45.20 -4.69
CA GLN A 104 40.74 46.61 -4.96
C GLN A 104 41.93 47.15 -4.18
N ASP A 105 43.07 47.33 -4.84
CA ASP A 105 43.86 48.58 -4.80
C ASP A 105 45.17 48.45 -5.62
N GLN A 106 45.47 49.51 -6.38
CA GLN A 106 46.73 49.90 -7.06
C GLN A 106 47.02 49.33 -8.46
#